data_AF-A0A9E2VIK2-F1
#
_entry.id   AF-A0A9E2VIK2-F1
#
_cell.length_a   1.000
_cell.length_b   1.000
_cell.length_c   1.000
_cell.angle_alpha   90.00
_cell.angle_beta   90.00
_cell.angle_gamma   90.00
#
_symmetry.space_group_name_H-M   'P 1'
#
loop_
_entity.id
_entity.type
_entity.pdbx_description
1 polymer ?
#
loop_
_entity_poly.entity_id
_entity_poly.type
_entity_poly.pdbx_seq_one_letter_code
_entity_poly.pdbx_strand_id
1 'polypeptide(L)'
;MKQQPRGWFDRWFLILAVIGLALDSATAAAPKHLLVVSATRGFRHSSIPVAENILATLGEQTGQFTVDYVRGGPDGKGEQDFEKMTPEALKNYDGVVFVSTTGDLPIPDKQAFLD
;
A
#
# COMPACT_ATOMS: atom_id res chain seq x y z
N MET A 1 29.68 -60.47 33.38
CA MET A 1 28.70 -60.12 32.32
C MET A 1 27.54 -59.37 32.96
N LYS A 2 27.51 -58.05 32.88
CA LYS A 2 26.34 -57.24 33.29
C LYS A 2 25.73 -56.64 32.01
N GLN A 3 24.49 -57.03 31.71
CA GLN A 3 23.71 -56.47 30.61
C GLN A 3 23.23 -55.08 31.01
N GLN A 4 23.34 -54.10 30.12
CA GLN A 4 22.72 -52.78 30.27
C GLN A 4 21.31 -52.78 29.64
N PRO A 5 20.30 -52.15 30.27
CA PRO A 5 18.97 -52.03 29.70
C PRO A 5 18.93 -50.94 28.63
N ARG A 6 18.70 -51.37 27.38
CA ARG A 6 18.21 -50.49 26.31
C ARG A 6 16.77 -50.09 26.62
N GLY A 7 16.43 -48.80 26.47
CA GLY A 7 15.03 -48.47 26.17
C GLY A 7 14.39 -47.25 26.81
N TRP A 8 15.11 -46.30 27.42
CA TRP A 8 14.46 -45.06 27.92
C TRP A 8 14.82 -43.78 27.16
N PHE A 9 16.00 -43.71 26.53
CA PHE A 9 16.47 -42.48 25.90
C PHE A 9 15.91 -42.21 24.49
N ASP A 10 15.42 -43.23 23.78
CA ASP A 10 15.06 -43.09 22.35
C ASP A 10 13.65 -42.54 22.09
N ARG A 11 12.80 -42.40 23.12
CA ARG A 11 11.41 -41.92 22.95
C ARG A 11 11.24 -40.40 23.07
N TRP A 12 12.24 -39.70 23.58
CA TRP A 12 12.21 -38.23 23.72
C TRP A 12 12.72 -37.49 22.48
N PHE A 13 13.50 -38.15 21.62
CA PHE A 13 14.03 -37.53 20.40
C PHE A 13 13.01 -37.41 19.26
N LEU A 14 11.93 -38.19 19.28
CA LEU A 14 10.92 -38.14 18.20
C LEU A 14 9.85 -37.04 18.39
N ILE A 15 9.73 -36.44 19.58
CA ILE A 15 8.79 -35.33 19.82
C ILE A 15 9.41 -33.96 19.48
N LEU A 16 10.74 -33.84 19.50
CA LEU A 16 11.44 -32.60 19.14
C LEU A 16 11.58 -32.38 17.62
N ALA A 17 11.49 -33.43 16.81
CA ALA A 17 11.66 -33.33 15.36
C ALA A 17 10.43 -32.75 14.61
N VAL A 18 9.24 -32.75 15.22
CA VAL A 18 8.00 -32.23 14.59
C VAL A 18 7.81 -30.72 14.84
N ILE A 19 8.48 -30.14 15.84
CA ILE A 19 8.34 -28.72 16.18
C ILE A 19 9.20 -27.81 15.28
N GLY A 20 10.21 -28.36 14.58
CA GLY A 20 11.12 -27.57 13.75
C GLY A 20 10.63 -27.21 12.34
N LEU A 21 9.40 -27.57 11.96
CA LEU A 21 8.95 -27.58 10.56
C LEU A 21 7.77 -26.65 10.24
N ALA A 22 7.44 -25.67 11.10
CA ALA A 22 6.21 -24.89 10.93
C ALA A 22 6.34 -23.38 11.22
N LEU A 23 7.46 -22.75 10.89
CA LEU A 23 7.58 -21.28 10.98
C LEU A 23 8.30 -20.68 9.76
N ASP A 24 7.81 -20.98 8.56
CA ASP A 24 7.98 -20.07 7.43
C ASP A 24 6.83 -19.06 7.47
N SER A 25 6.88 -18.17 8.47
CA SER A 25 6.05 -16.96 8.45
C SER A 25 6.59 -16.09 7.33
N ALA A 26 6.00 -16.21 6.14
CA ALA A 26 6.25 -15.30 5.03
C ALA A 26 6.13 -13.87 5.58
N THR A 27 7.26 -13.17 5.65
CA THR A 27 7.30 -11.80 6.15
C THR A 27 6.55 -10.96 5.14
N ALA A 28 5.33 -10.55 5.47
CA ALA A 28 4.52 -9.72 4.58
C ALA A 28 5.30 -8.42 4.30
N ALA A 29 5.49 -8.09 3.02
CA ALA A 29 6.13 -6.84 2.64
C ALA A 29 5.33 -5.67 3.22
N ALA A 30 6.02 -4.59 3.59
CA ALA A 30 5.36 -3.38 4.04
C ALA A 30 4.38 -2.87 2.97
N PRO A 31 3.19 -2.36 3.36
CA PRO A 31 2.23 -1.83 2.42
C PRO A 31 2.84 -0.70 1.58
N LYS A 32 2.52 -0.69 0.28
CA LYS A 32 2.89 0.39 -0.65
C LYS A 32 2.10 1.66 -0.36
N HIS A 33 2.66 2.83 -0.61
CA HIS A 33 1.98 4.10 -0.37
C HIS A 33 1.59 4.76 -1.69
N LEU A 34 0.29 4.90 -1.96
CA LEU A 34 -0.21 5.46 -3.22
C LEU A 34 -0.75 6.87 -3.02
N LEU A 35 -0.47 7.76 -3.98
CA LEU A 35 -1.11 9.06 -4.08
C LEU A 35 -2.25 9.02 -5.11
N VAL A 36 -3.49 9.12 -4.66
CA VAL A 36 -4.69 9.12 -5.50
C VAL A 36 -5.08 10.55 -5.85
N VAL A 37 -4.98 10.90 -7.13
CA VAL A 37 -5.31 12.22 -7.65
C VAL A 37 -6.71 12.19 -8.25
N SER A 38 -7.67 12.82 -7.58
CA SER A 38 -9.07 12.94 -8.02
C SER A 38 -9.48 14.39 -8.30
N ALA A 39 -8.50 15.29 -8.34
CA ALA A 39 -8.71 16.69 -8.60
C ALA A 39 -9.22 16.94 -10.03
N THR A 40 -10.06 17.96 -10.15
CA THR A 40 -10.63 18.42 -11.42
C THR A 40 -10.48 19.93 -11.56
N ARG A 41 -10.44 20.42 -12.79
CA ARG A 41 -10.63 21.81 -13.20
C ARG A 41 -11.57 21.77 -14.41
N GLY A 42 -12.82 22.11 -14.17
CA GLY A 42 -13.98 21.90 -15.03
C GLY A 42 -14.88 20.77 -14.51
N PHE A 43 -15.35 19.92 -15.41
CA PHE A 43 -16.34 18.91 -15.08
C PHE A 43 -15.85 17.93 -14.00
N ARG A 44 -16.64 17.78 -12.93
CA ARG A 44 -16.38 16.83 -11.85
C ARG A 44 -17.23 15.57 -12.03
N HIS A 45 -16.56 14.45 -12.24
CA HIS A 45 -17.20 13.16 -12.51
C HIS A 45 -17.85 12.58 -11.26
N SER A 46 -19.07 12.04 -11.41
CA SER A 46 -19.81 11.41 -10.30
C SER A 46 -19.20 10.08 -9.86
N SER A 47 -18.30 9.48 -10.65
CA SER A 47 -17.55 8.28 -10.32
C SER A 47 -16.44 8.50 -9.29
N ILE A 48 -15.99 9.74 -9.07
CA ILE A 48 -14.86 10.05 -8.18
C ILE A 48 -15.05 9.48 -6.76
N PRO A 49 -16.17 9.75 -6.04
CA PRO A 49 -16.36 9.20 -4.70
C PRO A 49 -16.37 7.67 -4.66
N VAL A 50 -16.89 7.03 -5.71
CA VAL A 50 -16.94 5.57 -5.81
C VAL A 50 -15.53 5.00 -5.97
N ALA A 51 -14.72 5.58 -6.87
CA ALA A 51 -13.36 5.12 -7.11
C ALA A 51 -12.44 5.35 -5.90
N GLU A 52 -12.53 6.50 -5.23
CA GLU A 52 -11.80 6.73 -3.97
C GLU A 52 -12.16 5.70 -2.90
N ASN A 53 -13.46 5.44 -2.71
CA ASN A 53 -13.91 4.45 -1.73
C ASN A 53 -13.43 3.04 -2.05
N ILE A 54 -13.46 2.63 -3.33
CA ILE A 54 -12.98 1.32 -3.76
C ILE A 54 -11.47 1.19 -3.49
N LEU A 55 -10.67 2.20 -3.83
CA LEU A 55 -9.21 2.16 -3.60
C LEU A 55 -8.87 2.09 -2.10
N ALA A 56 -9.51 2.90 -1.26
CA ALA A 56 -9.36 2.81 0.19
C ALA A 56 -9.75 1.43 0.71
N THR A 57 -10.93 0.93 0.33
CA THR A 57 -11.45 -0.37 0.78
C THR A 57 -10.52 -1.51 0.36
N LEU A 58 -9.99 -1.49 -0.86
CA LEU A 58 -9.05 -2.51 -1.33
C LEU A 58 -7.73 -2.46 -0.57
N GLY A 59 -7.19 -1.26 -0.30
CA GLY A 59 -5.99 -1.09 0.52
C GLY A 59 -6.19 -1.67 1.92
N GLU A 60 -7.30 -1.31 2.58
CA GLU A 60 -7.67 -1.79 3.91
C GLU A 60 -7.89 -3.32 3.96
N GLN A 61 -8.62 -3.87 2.99
CA GLN A 61 -8.96 -5.30 2.98
C GLN A 61 -7.77 -6.20 2.64
N THR A 62 -6.88 -5.73 1.76
CA THR A 62 -5.75 -6.53 1.30
C THR A 62 -4.48 -6.29 2.11
N GLY A 63 -4.35 -5.13 2.76
CA GLY A 63 -3.13 -4.69 3.41
C GLY A 63 -1.96 -4.43 2.44
N GLN A 64 -2.21 -4.44 1.13
CA GLN A 64 -1.14 -4.32 0.14
C GLN A 64 -0.67 -2.88 -0.06
N PHE A 65 -1.54 -1.90 0.20
CA PHE A 65 -1.21 -0.49 0.05
C PHE A 65 -2.08 0.41 0.94
N THR A 66 -1.58 1.61 1.20
CA THR A 66 -2.30 2.74 1.78
C THR A 66 -2.49 3.82 0.72
N VAL A 67 -3.45 4.73 0.96
CA VAL A 67 -3.79 5.80 0.01
C VAL A 67 -3.80 7.16 0.70
N ASP A 68 -3.11 8.11 0.09
CA ASP A 68 -3.33 9.55 0.30
C ASP A 68 -4.09 10.12 -0.89
N TYR A 69 -4.71 11.28 -0.70
CA TYR A 69 -5.47 11.95 -1.75
C TYR A 69 -4.93 13.34 -2.09
N VAL A 70 -5.02 13.67 -3.38
CA VAL A 70 -5.02 15.02 -3.91
C VAL A 70 -6.42 15.30 -4.47
N ARG A 71 -7.23 16.01 -3.69
CA ARG A 71 -8.59 16.39 -4.07
C ARG A 71 -8.62 17.84 -4.55
N GLY A 72 -9.45 18.11 -5.54
CA GLY A 72 -9.66 19.44 -6.09
C GLY A 72 -11.03 19.53 -6.77
N GLY A 73 -11.77 20.61 -6.51
CA GLY A 73 -13.15 20.78 -6.96
C GLY A 73 -13.28 21.26 -8.41
N PRO A 74 -14.52 21.35 -8.94
CA PRO A 74 -14.80 21.67 -10.34
C PRO A 74 -14.17 22.95 -10.89
N ASP A 75 -13.66 23.85 -10.06
CA ASP A 75 -13.02 25.11 -10.50
C ASP A 75 -11.60 25.28 -9.94
N GLY A 76 -10.91 24.19 -9.57
CA GLY A 76 -9.64 24.29 -8.85
C GLY A 76 -9.82 24.83 -7.42
N LYS A 77 -10.97 24.61 -6.79
CA LYS A 77 -11.13 24.93 -5.36
C LYS A 77 -10.53 23.82 -4.51
N GLY A 78 -9.81 24.20 -3.47
CA GLY A 78 -9.19 23.26 -2.54
C GLY A 78 -7.83 22.74 -3.03
N GLU A 79 -6.97 23.61 -3.56
CA GLU A 79 -5.67 23.22 -4.15
C GLU A 79 -4.57 22.89 -3.11
N GLN A 80 -4.86 22.96 -1.81
CA GLN A 80 -3.86 22.71 -0.78
C GLN A 80 -3.21 21.33 -0.91
N ASP A 81 -3.94 20.32 -1.39
CA ASP A 81 -3.41 18.97 -1.48
C ASP A 81 -2.33 18.82 -2.59
N PHE A 82 -2.19 19.78 -3.52
CA PHE A 82 -1.18 19.72 -4.59
C PHE A 82 0.26 19.82 -4.07
N GLU A 83 0.47 20.25 -2.82
CA GLU A 83 1.78 20.20 -2.17
C GLU A 83 2.38 18.78 -2.12
N LYS A 84 1.52 17.75 -2.10
CA LYS A 84 1.90 16.33 -2.17
C LYS A 84 2.46 15.92 -3.54
N MET A 85 2.29 16.74 -4.57
CA MET A 85 2.76 16.50 -5.94
C MET A 85 4.07 17.24 -6.28
N THR A 86 4.75 17.80 -5.29
CA THR A 86 6.12 18.30 -5.48
C THR A 86 7.10 17.14 -5.67
N PRO A 87 8.20 17.30 -6.42
CA PRO A 87 9.20 16.24 -6.61
C PRO A 87 9.73 15.65 -5.29
N GLU A 88 9.85 16.48 -4.25
CA GLU A 88 10.27 16.02 -2.92
C GLU A 88 9.19 15.17 -2.24
N ALA A 89 7.94 15.63 -2.23
CA ALA A 89 6.85 14.89 -1.61
C ALA A 89 6.59 13.55 -2.30
N LEU A 90 6.76 13.48 -3.63
CA LEU A 90 6.55 12.27 -4.42
C LEU A 90 7.46 11.10 -4.03
N LYS A 91 8.63 11.37 -3.42
CA LYS A 91 9.52 10.32 -2.90
C LYS A 91 8.89 9.49 -1.78
N ASN A 92 7.83 10.00 -1.15
CA ASN A 92 7.09 9.29 -0.08
C ASN A 92 6.03 8.33 -0.62
N TYR A 93 5.86 8.25 -1.95
CA TYR A 93 4.85 7.44 -2.60
C TYR A 93 5.51 6.43 -3.55
N ASP A 94 5.01 5.21 -3.54
CA ASP A 94 5.40 4.16 -4.48
C ASP A 94 4.68 4.27 -5.83
N GLY A 95 3.62 5.08 -5.91
CA GLY A 95 2.89 5.30 -7.15
C GLY A 95 1.84 6.40 -7.06
N VAL A 96 1.46 6.92 -8.22
CA VAL A 96 0.44 7.96 -8.37
C VAL A 96 -0.68 7.42 -9.27
N VAL A 97 -1.94 7.58 -8.84
CA VAL A 97 -3.11 7.10 -9.56
C VAL A 97 -4.01 8.28 -9.90
N PHE A 98 -4.16 8.61 -11.18
CA PHE A 98 -5.09 9.64 -11.64
C PHE A 98 -6.48 9.03 -11.86
N VAL A 99 -7.46 9.50 -11.09
CA VAL A 99 -8.81 8.94 -11.04
C VAL A 99 -9.81 9.97 -11.53
N SER A 100 -10.23 9.82 -12.79
CA SER A 100 -11.26 10.67 -13.42
C SER A 100 -10.95 12.17 -13.30
N THR A 101 -9.69 12.56 -13.51
CA THR A 101 -9.28 13.95 -13.48
C THR A 101 -9.74 14.70 -14.73
N THR A 102 -9.90 16.01 -14.63
CA THR A 102 -10.34 16.88 -15.74
C THR A 102 -9.53 18.16 -15.73
N GLY A 103 -9.17 18.66 -16.91
CA GLY A 103 -8.55 19.97 -17.09
C GLY A 103 -7.07 20.01 -16.70
N ASP A 104 -6.52 21.23 -16.74
CA ASP A 104 -5.10 21.45 -16.47
C ASP A 104 -4.85 21.60 -14.97
N LEU A 105 -4.37 20.55 -14.32
CA LEU A 105 -4.16 20.54 -12.86
C LEU A 105 -2.93 21.39 -12.46
N PRO A 106 -2.96 22.07 -11.28
CA PRO A 106 -1.84 22.85 -10.75
C PRO A 106 -0.77 21.96 -10.14
N ILE A 107 -0.24 21.01 -10.92
CA ILE A 107 0.92 20.23 -10.52
C ILE A 107 2.11 21.21 -10.36
N PRO A 108 2.75 21.30 -9.19
CA PRO A 108 3.74 22.34 -8.89
C PRO A 108 4.93 22.36 -9.85
N ASP A 109 5.41 21.19 -10.25
CA ASP A 109 6.47 21.02 -11.25
C ASP A 109 6.08 19.90 -12.22
N LYS A 110 5.44 20.29 -13.34
CA LYS A 110 4.95 19.34 -14.34
C LYS A 110 6.08 18.63 -15.09
N GLN A 111 7.21 19.29 -15.31
CA GLN A 111 8.30 18.67 -16.05
C GLN A 111 8.96 17.59 -15.19
N ALA A 112 9.29 17.92 -13.94
CA ALA A 112 9.87 16.95 -13.01
C ALA A 112 8.91 15.80 -12.67
N PHE A 113 7.59 15.97 -12.85
CA PHE A 113 6.62 14.88 -12.70
C PHE A 113 6.67 13.86 -13.85
N LEU A 114 7.10 14.29 -15.06
CA LEU A 114 7.09 13.48 -16.29
C LEU A 114 8.44 12.83 -16.61
N ASP A 115 9.53 13.34 -16.03
CA ASP A 115 10.90 12.83 -16.20
C ASP A 115 11.18 11.61 -15.30
#